data_AF-A0A349JDH5-F1
#
_entry.id   AF-A0A349JDH5-F1
#
_cell.length_a   1.000
_cell.length_b   1.000
_cell.length_c   1.000
_cell.angle_alpha   90.00
_cell.angle_beta   90.00
_cell.angle_gamma   90.00
#
_symmetry.space_group_name_H-M   'P 1'
#
loop_
_entity.id
_entity.type
_entity.pdbx_description
1 polymer ?
#
loop_
_entity_poly.entity_id
_entity_poly.type
_entity_poly.pdbx_seq_one_letter_code
_entity_poly.pdbx_strand_id
1 'polypeptide(L)'
;PEQGRGDPTDARCDIYSLGCVLYEALTGRKPFTGDNADAVIYQHNYAEPALPRTIDPTIPEPMQAVVLRCLQKDPAKRYQSADELITDFEHLRAGDLSLTALIQARYGTGAEEQMRRRLGRRYRWALPLAAAL
;
A
#
# COMPACT_ATOMS: atom_id res chain seq x y z
N PRO A 1 8.17 4.09 2.47
CA PRO A 1 8.77 2.92 3.14
C PRO A 1 10.30 2.97 3.11
N GLU A 2 10.84 3.20 1.92
CA GLU A 2 12.22 3.56 1.61
C GLU A 2 12.84 4.56 2.61
N GLN A 3 12.16 5.65 2.96
CA GLN A 3 12.64 6.61 3.98
C GLN A 3 12.91 5.96 5.33
N GLY A 4 12.01 5.09 5.79
CA GLY A 4 12.16 4.36 7.05
C GLY A 4 13.21 3.25 7.01
N ARG A 5 13.71 2.90 5.83
CA ARG A 5 14.83 1.94 5.64
C ARG A 5 16.15 2.64 5.32
N GLY A 6 16.12 3.93 4.98
CA GLY A 6 17.28 4.67 4.47
C GLY A 6 17.61 4.37 3.00
N ASP A 7 16.66 3.81 2.23
CA ASP A 7 16.82 3.59 0.79
C ASP A 7 16.72 4.93 0.02
N PRO A 8 17.29 5.05 -1.20
CA PRO A 8 17.12 6.22 -2.04
C PRO A 8 15.64 6.54 -2.30
N THR A 9 15.31 7.83 -2.26
CA THR A 9 13.95 8.34 -2.47
C THR A 9 13.83 9.06 -3.80
N ASP A 10 12.68 8.93 -4.45
CA ASP A 10 12.29 9.69 -5.64
C ASP A 10 10.82 10.14 -5.53
N ALA A 11 10.27 10.72 -6.61
CA ALA A 11 8.90 11.23 -6.64
C ALA A 11 7.81 10.19 -6.25
N ARG A 12 8.11 8.88 -6.33
CA ARG A 12 7.18 7.81 -5.93
C ARG A 12 7.02 7.71 -4.40
N CYS A 13 7.87 8.39 -3.63
CA CYS A 13 7.67 8.60 -2.20
C CYS A 13 6.42 9.45 -1.93
N ASP A 14 6.21 10.50 -2.73
CA ASP A 14 5.05 11.37 -2.58
C ASP A 14 3.75 10.64 -2.98
N ILE A 15 3.81 9.78 -4.01
CA ILE A 15 2.69 8.91 -4.39
C ILE A 15 2.29 7.98 -3.24
N TYR A 16 3.27 7.40 -2.53
CA TYR A 16 2.99 6.55 -1.37
C TYR A 16 2.34 7.34 -0.23
N SER A 17 2.90 8.52 0.09
CA SER A 17 2.37 9.39 1.14
C SER A 17 0.97 9.88 0.81
N LEU A 18 0.70 10.24 -0.45
CA LEU A 18 -0.63 10.53 -0.95
C LEU A 18 -1.58 9.33 -0.80
N GLY A 19 -1.10 8.12 -1.10
CA GLY A 19 -1.84 6.88 -0.84
C GLY A 19 -2.28 6.73 0.63
N CYS A 20 -1.43 7.14 1.57
CA CYS A 20 -1.79 7.13 3.00
C CYS A 20 -2.88 8.16 3.32
N VAL A 21 -2.80 9.37 2.75
CA VAL A 21 -3.82 10.42 2.91
C VAL A 21 -5.15 9.99 2.30
N LEU A 22 -5.13 9.41 1.09
CA LEU A 22 -6.33 8.90 0.43
C LEU A 22 -6.98 7.76 1.22
N TYR A 23 -6.17 6.84 1.76
CA TYR A 23 -6.65 5.78 2.64
C TYR A 23 -7.38 6.37 3.85
N GLU A 24 -6.78 7.36 4.52
CA GLU A 24 -7.38 8.00 5.69
C GLU A 24 -8.64 8.79 5.35
N ALA A 25 -8.65 9.49 4.21
CA ALA A 25 -9.82 10.21 3.74
C ALA A 25 -11.01 9.29 3.42
N LEU A 26 -10.75 8.09 2.88
CA LEU A 26 -11.79 7.11 2.57
C LEU A 26 -12.32 6.37 3.79
N THR A 27 -11.44 6.02 4.72
CA THR A 27 -11.76 5.09 5.81
C THR A 27 -11.96 5.79 7.15
N GLY A 28 -11.59 7.07 7.25
CA GLY A 28 -11.50 7.81 8.52
C GLY A 28 -10.39 7.33 9.45
N ARG A 29 -9.48 6.46 8.97
CA ARG A 29 -8.43 5.82 9.77
C ARG A 29 -7.12 5.79 9.02
N LYS A 30 -6.00 5.95 9.71
CA LYS A 30 -4.67 5.76 9.10
C LYS A 30 -4.49 4.30 8.66
N PRO A 31 -3.69 4.03 7.60
CA PRO A 31 -3.39 2.67 7.18
C PRO A 31 -2.60 1.89 8.24
N PHE A 32 -1.80 2.59 9.05
CA PHE A 32 -0.93 2.02 10.07
C PHE A 32 -0.90 2.92 11.31
N THR A 33 -0.87 2.31 12.50
CA THR A 33 -0.83 2.98 13.80
C THR A 33 0.00 2.16 14.77
N GLY A 34 0.72 2.80 15.69
CA GLY A 34 1.52 2.10 16.68
C GLY A 34 1.90 2.99 17.86
N ASP A 35 2.38 2.38 18.94
CA ASP A 35 2.66 3.06 20.21
C ASP A 35 3.85 4.02 20.13
N ASN A 36 4.69 3.89 19.09
CA ASN A 36 5.81 4.78 18.82
C ASN A 36 6.12 4.86 17.31
N ALA A 37 7.00 5.80 16.94
CA ALA A 37 7.39 6.05 15.56
C ALA A 37 8.02 4.81 14.88
N ASP A 38 8.83 4.05 15.60
CA ASP A 38 9.50 2.85 15.06
C ASP A 38 8.49 1.76 14.70
N ALA A 39 7.46 1.56 15.53
CA ALA A 39 6.38 0.62 15.24
C ALA A 39 5.59 1.02 13.99
N VAL A 40 5.32 2.31 13.80
CA VAL A 40 4.63 2.83 12.60
C VAL A 40 5.51 2.67 11.36
N ILE A 41 6.80 3.00 11.45
CA ILE A 41 7.78 2.80 10.37
C ILE A 41 7.87 1.32 9.99
N TYR A 42 7.91 0.43 10.97
CA TYR A 42 7.91 -1.01 10.77
C TYR A 42 6.69 -1.47 9.96
N GLN A 43 5.50 -1.03 10.35
CA GLN A 43 4.27 -1.37 9.65
C GLN A 43 4.26 -0.85 8.20
N HIS A 44 4.68 0.40 7.98
CA HIS A 44 4.83 0.93 6.62
C HIS A 44 5.79 0.08 5.77
N ASN A 45 6.82 -0.51 6.37
CA ASN A 45 7.78 -1.33 5.66
C ASN A 45 7.30 -2.76 5.39
N TYR A 46 6.56 -3.37 6.31
CA TYR A 46 6.40 -4.83 6.33
C TYR A 46 4.99 -5.33 6.64
N ALA A 47 4.04 -4.46 6.97
CA ALA A 47 2.65 -4.84 7.21
C ALA A 47 1.75 -4.51 6.02
N GLU A 48 0.73 -5.34 5.80
CA GLU A 48 -0.39 -5.02 4.92
C GLU A 48 -1.37 -4.09 5.66
N PRO A 49 -1.87 -3.02 5.02
CA PRO A 49 -2.95 -2.24 5.61
C PRO A 49 -4.24 -3.06 5.57
N ALA A 50 -5.17 -2.78 6.48
CA ALA A 50 -6.52 -3.31 6.36
C ALA A 50 -7.13 -2.88 5.01
N LEU A 51 -7.95 -3.72 4.39
CA LEU A 51 -8.56 -3.34 3.11
C LEU A 51 -9.60 -2.25 3.35
N PRO A 52 -9.60 -1.12 2.63
CA PRO A 52 -10.61 -0.07 2.78
C PRO A 52 -12.05 -0.60 2.81
N ARG A 53 -12.40 -1.54 1.91
CA ARG A 53 -13.73 -2.16 1.84
C ARG A 53 -14.09 -3.09 2.99
N THR A 54 -13.11 -3.53 3.77
CA THR A 54 -13.38 -4.26 5.04
C THR A 54 -13.78 -3.30 6.17
N ILE A 55 -13.41 -2.02 6.05
CA ILE A 55 -13.79 -0.96 6.99
C ILE A 55 -15.12 -0.34 6.56
N ASP A 56 -15.25 0.00 5.28
CA ASP A 56 -16.47 0.54 4.68
C ASP A 56 -16.77 -0.14 3.34
N PRO A 57 -17.73 -1.09 3.30
CA PRO A 57 -18.10 -1.80 2.08
C PRO A 57 -18.68 -0.92 0.96
N THR A 58 -19.07 0.31 1.24
CA THR A 58 -19.61 1.26 0.25
C THR A 58 -18.51 1.87 -0.63
N ILE A 59 -17.25 1.76 -0.21
CA ILE A 59 -16.11 2.22 -1.00
C ILE A 59 -16.05 1.42 -2.32
N PRO A 60 -16.02 2.09 -3.49
CA PRO A 60 -15.89 1.41 -4.77
C PRO A 60 -14.62 0.56 -4.84
N GLU A 61 -14.74 -0.67 -5.36
CA GLU A 61 -13.59 -1.57 -5.56
C GLU A 61 -12.44 -0.93 -6.36
N PRO A 62 -12.70 -0.18 -7.44
CA PRO A 62 -11.65 0.50 -8.16
C PRO A 62 -10.92 1.58 -7.33
N MET A 63 -11.63 2.25 -6.42
CA MET A 63 -11.04 3.26 -5.52
C MET A 63 -10.11 2.61 -4.49
N GLN A 64 -10.54 1.48 -3.90
CA GLN A 64 -9.64 0.67 -3.07
C GLN A 64 -8.40 0.24 -3.86
N ALA A 65 -8.57 -0.13 -5.13
CA ALA A 65 -7.47 -0.62 -5.94
C ALA A 65 -6.39 0.44 -6.19
N VAL A 66 -6.80 1.67 -6.53
CA VAL A 66 -5.90 2.83 -6.68
C VAL A 66 -5.13 3.08 -5.38
N VAL A 67 -5.81 3.09 -4.23
CA VAL A 67 -5.16 3.31 -2.92
C VAL A 67 -4.14 2.22 -2.62
N LEU A 68 -4.47 0.95 -2.80
CA LEU A 68 -3.54 -0.16 -2.56
C LEU A 68 -2.35 -0.15 -3.51
N ARG A 69 -2.54 0.33 -4.75
CA ARG A 69 -1.44 0.54 -5.71
C ARG A 69 -0.48 1.63 -5.26
N CYS A 70 -0.98 2.76 -4.76
CA CYS A 70 -0.13 3.80 -4.16
C CYS A 70 0.68 3.26 -2.96
N LEU A 71 0.07 2.38 -2.16
CA LEU A 71 0.67 1.81 -0.95
C LEU A 71 1.60 0.62 -1.17
N GLN A 72 1.93 0.26 -2.42
CA GLN A 72 2.88 -0.82 -2.71
C GLN A 72 4.22 -0.60 -2.00
N LYS A 73 4.77 -1.65 -1.39
CA LYS A 73 6.06 -1.56 -0.67
C LYS A 73 7.22 -1.36 -1.63
N ASP A 74 7.14 -1.97 -2.82
CA ASP A 74 8.07 -1.81 -3.92
C ASP A 74 7.70 -0.59 -4.78
N PRO A 75 8.56 0.45 -4.86
CA PRO A 75 8.29 1.62 -5.70
C PRO A 75 8.06 1.30 -7.19
N ALA A 76 8.65 0.21 -7.71
CA ALA A 76 8.44 -0.20 -9.10
C ALA A 76 7.02 -0.74 -9.37
N LYS A 77 6.28 -1.10 -8.31
CA LYS A 77 4.89 -1.55 -8.40
C LYS A 77 3.88 -0.42 -8.16
N ARG A 78 4.33 0.77 -7.73
CA ARG A 78 3.46 1.96 -7.60
C ARG A 78 3.14 2.57 -8.96
N TYR A 79 2.34 3.63 -8.96
CA TYR A 79 2.33 4.57 -10.07
C TYR A 79 3.74 5.16 -10.25
N GLN A 80 4.20 5.23 -11.49
CA GLN A 80 5.53 5.75 -11.81
C GLN A 80 5.55 7.28 -11.96
N SER A 81 4.38 7.89 -12.15
CA SER A 81 4.21 9.34 -12.16
C SER A 81 2.85 9.76 -11.59
N ALA A 82 2.72 11.05 -11.26
CA ALA A 82 1.44 11.63 -10.89
C ALA A 82 0.43 11.60 -12.05
N ASP A 83 0.90 11.78 -13.30
CA ASP A 83 0.04 11.71 -14.49
C ASP A 83 -0.59 10.32 -14.67
N GLU A 84 0.15 9.26 -14.34
CA GLU A 84 -0.38 7.89 -14.37
C GLU A 84 -1.51 7.71 -13.34
N LEU A 85 -1.33 8.26 -12.14
CA LEU A 85 -2.36 8.25 -11.10
C LEU A 85 -3.59 9.08 -11.49
N ILE A 86 -3.39 10.25 -12.08
CA ILE A 86 -4.46 11.12 -12.56
C ILE A 86 -5.30 10.40 -13.64
N THR A 87 -4.64 9.74 -14.59
CA THR A 87 -5.31 8.95 -15.63
C THR A 87 -6.25 7.91 -15.01
N ASP A 88 -5.80 7.18 -13.99
CA ASP A 88 -6.66 6.22 -13.29
C ASP A 88 -7.85 6.91 -12.59
N PHE A 89 -7.64 8.06 -11.94
CA PHE A 89 -8.75 8.82 -11.36
C PHE A 89 -9.75 9.35 -12.40
N GLU A 90 -9.29 9.71 -13.59
CA GLU A 90 -10.16 10.12 -14.70
C GLU A 90 -11.03 8.96 -15.18
N HIS A 91 -10.47 7.75 -15.31
CA HIS A 91 -11.24 6.54 -15.58
C HIS A 91 -12.28 6.28 -14.50
N LEU A 92 -11.90 6.38 -13.22
CA LEU A 92 -12.85 6.23 -12.11
C LEU A 92 -14.00 7.23 -12.18
N ARG A 93 -13.68 8.50 -12.48
CA ARG A 93 -14.68 9.56 -12.62
C ARG A 93 -15.61 9.35 -13.81
N ALA A 94 -15.12 8.76 -14.89
CA ALA A 94 -15.90 8.38 -16.06
C ALA A 94 -16.78 7.14 -15.84
N GLY A 95 -16.56 6.39 -14.74
CA GLY A 95 -17.23 5.13 -14.45
C GLY A 95 -16.54 3.91 -15.07
N ASP A 96 -15.33 4.09 -15.62
CA ASP A 96 -14.52 3.03 -16.20
C ASP A 96 -13.68 2.32 -15.13
N LEU A 97 -13.37 1.04 -15.39
CA LEU A 97 -12.49 0.25 -14.53
C LEU A 97 -11.04 0.38 -15.00
N SER A 98 -10.13 0.80 -14.11
CA SER A 98 -8.70 0.62 -14.34
C SER A 98 -8.31 -0.85 -14.10
N LEU A 99 -8.13 -1.60 -15.18
CA LEU A 99 -7.68 -3.00 -15.12
C LEU A 99 -6.31 -3.13 -14.43
N THR A 100 -5.41 -2.17 -14.66
CA THR A 100 -4.07 -2.16 -14.07
C THR A 100 -4.13 -2.01 -12.55
N ALA A 101 -4.93 -1.06 -12.04
CA ALA A 101 -5.11 -0.89 -10.61
C ALA A 101 -5.74 -2.14 -9.97
N LEU A 102 -6.79 -2.68 -10.59
CA LEU A 102 -7.49 -3.87 -10.08
C LEU A 102 -6.59 -5.11 -10.00
N ILE A 103 -5.78 -5.35 -11.03
CA ILE A 103 -4.83 -6.47 -11.05
C ILE A 103 -3.84 -6.34 -9.90
N GLN A 104 -3.25 -5.17 -9.71
CA GLN A 104 -2.23 -4.98 -8.66
C GLN A 104 -2.82 -5.04 -7.25
N ALA A 105 -4.00 -4.47 -7.04
CA ALA A 105 -4.70 -4.51 -5.76
C ALA A 105 -5.05 -5.93 -5.31
N ARG A 106 -5.32 -6.83 -6.26
CA ARG A 106 -5.62 -8.24 -5.96
C ARG A 106 -4.46 -8.99 -5.30
N TYR A 107 -3.22 -8.51 -5.45
CA TYR A 107 -2.03 -9.15 -4.89
C TYR A 107 -1.55 -8.51 -3.57
N GLY A 108 -2.34 -7.60 -2.97
CA GLY A 108 -1.93 -6.86 -1.76
C GLY A 108 -0.86 -5.81 -2.05
N THR A 109 -0.28 -5.19 -1.02
CA THR A 109 0.76 -4.16 -1.17
C THR A 109 2.18 -4.72 -1.32
N GLY A 110 2.32 -6.05 -1.33
CA GLY A 110 3.61 -6.73 -1.38
C GLY A 110 4.36 -6.74 -0.04
N ALA A 111 3.66 -6.53 1.08
CA ALA A 111 4.26 -6.51 2.40
C ALA A 111 4.86 -7.86 2.80
N GLU A 112 4.17 -8.97 2.46
CA GLU A 112 4.72 -10.32 2.65
C GLU A 112 6.04 -10.52 1.89
N GLU A 113 6.11 -10.05 0.65
CA GLU A 113 7.31 -10.17 -0.18
C GLU A 113 8.47 -9.38 0.47
N GLN A 114 8.18 -8.18 0.93
CA GLN A 114 9.17 -7.35 1.60
C GLN A 114 9.64 -7.94 2.94
N MET A 115 8.72 -8.53 3.71
CA MET A 115 9.06 -9.26 4.94
C MET A 115 9.94 -10.49 4.64
N ARG A 116 9.61 -11.26 3.59
CA ARG A 116 10.41 -12.40 3.13
C ARG A 116 11.83 -11.98 2.74
N ARG A 117 11.98 -10.85 2.05
CA ARG A 117 13.30 -10.30 1.68
C ARG A 117 14.13 -9.96 2.92
N ARG A 118 13.52 -9.38 3.96
CA ARG A 118 14.19 -9.04 5.24
C ARG A 118 14.62 -10.27 6.04
N LEU A 119 13.75 -11.26 6.21
CA LEU A 119 14.01 -12.43 7.07
C LEU A 119 15.09 -13.37 6.50
N GLY A 120 15.42 -13.25 5.20
CA GLY A 120 16.41 -14.09 4.52
C GLY A 120 15.97 -15.56 4.39
N ARG A 121 16.71 -16.36 3.59
CA ARG A 121 16.32 -17.76 3.26
C ARG A 121 16.11 -18.66 4.49
N ARG A 122 16.78 -18.37 5.61
CA ARG A 122 16.81 -19.21 6.82
C ARG A 122 15.56 -19.11 7.70
N TYR A 123 14.81 -18.00 7.63
CA TYR A 123 13.64 -17.75 8.50
C TYR A 123 12.32 -17.63 7.72
N ARG A 124 12.30 -18.04 6.43
CA ARG A 124 11.10 -18.01 5.56
C ARG A 124 9.91 -18.84 6.06
N TRP A 125 10.14 -19.81 6.93
CA TRP A 125 9.07 -20.68 7.49
C TRP A 125 8.30 -20.03 8.66
N ALA A 126 8.79 -18.92 9.23
CA ALA A 126 8.19 -18.27 10.41
C ALA A 126 7.10 -17.22 10.09
N LEU A 127 6.84 -16.91 8.82
CA LEU A 127 5.90 -15.87 8.39
C LEU A 127 4.44 -16.03 8.89
N PRO A 128 3.80 -17.21 8.91
CA PRO A 128 2.40 -17.30 9.37
C PRO A 128 2.23 -17.08 10.88
N LEU A 129 3.31 -17.09 11.67
CA LEU A 129 3.24 -16.86 13.13
C LEU A 129 3.32 -15.37 13.51
N ALA A 130 3.93 -14.53 12.68
CA ALA A 130 4.12 -13.10 12.98
C ALA A 130 2.93 -12.21 12.57
N ALA A 131 2.05 -12.69 11.69
CA ALA A 131 0.85 -11.96 11.27
C ALA A 131 -0.35 -12.15 12.24
N ALA A 132 -0.17 -12.93 13.31
CA ALA A 132 -1.20 -13.30 14.28
C ALA A 132 -1.03 -12.64 15.67
N LEU A 133 -0.07 -11.72 15.80
CA LEU A 133 0.22 -10.93 17.01
C LEU A 133 0.14 -9.44 16.68
#